data_AF-B7KM08-F1
#
_entry.id   AF-B7KM08-F1
#
_cell.length_a   1.000
_cell.length_b   1.000
_cell.length_c   1.000
_cell.angle_alpha   90.00
_cell.angle_beta   90.00
_cell.angle_gamma   90.00
#
_symmetry.space_group_name_H-M   'P 1'
#
loop_
_entity.id
_entity.type
_entity.pdbx_description
1 polymer ?
#
loop_
_entity_poly.entity_id
_entity_poly.type
_entity_poly.pdbx_seq_one_letter_code
_entity_poly.pdbx_strand_id
1 'polypeptide(L)' 'MPAPYSYDLRQKAVKAVKRGHKKVNVCRLFKISRNTLDLWLKREKETGEYAAIAICDNLRE' A
#
# COMPACT_ATOMS: atom_id res chain seq x y z
N MET A 1 -8.80 -12.47 -14.75
CA MET A 1 -8.32 -11.20 -14.16
C MET A 1 -7.48 -11.54 -12.94
N PRO A 2 -6.21 -11.12 -12.84
CA PRO A 2 -5.49 -11.23 -11.58
C PRO A 2 -6.25 -10.37 -10.58
N ALA A 3 -6.75 -10.98 -9.50
CA ALA A 3 -7.45 -10.27 -8.44
C ALA A 3 -6.55 -9.10 -7.99
N PRO A 4 -7.04 -7.84 -8.03
CA PRO A 4 -6.25 -6.72 -7.55
C PRO A 4 -5.93 -7.01 -6.08
N TYR A 5 -4.64 -6.95 -5.72
CA TYR A 5 -4.21 -7.01 -4.33
C TYR A 5 -5.12 -6.09 -3.51
N SER A 6 -5.73 -6.62 -2.45
CA SER A 6 -6.68 -5.87 -1.64
C SER A 6 -6.07 -4.54 -1.24
N TYR A 7 -6.88 -3.49 -1.39
CA TYR A 7 -6.49 -2.12 -1.08
C TYR A 7 -5.90 -1.99 0.33
N ASP A 8 -6.52 -2.69 1.27
CA ASP A 8 -6.09 -2.85 2.65
C ASP A 8 -4.64 -3.31 2.80
N LEU A 9 -4.21 -4.27 1.95
CA LEU A 9 -2.86 -4.84 1.99
C LEU A 9 -1.83 -3.84 1.49
N ARG A 10 -2.16 -3.05 0.46
CA ARG A 10 -1.30 -1.95 -0.02
C ARG A 10 -1.09 -0.91 1.06
N GLN A 11 -2.19 -0.46 1.65
CA GLN A 11 -2.17 0.59 2.67
C GLN A 11 -1.42 0.13 3.93
N LYS A 12 -1.63 -1.11 4.38
CA LYS A 12 -0.88 -1.70 5.51
C LYS A 12 0.61 -1.81 5.22
N ALA A 13 1.01 -2.26 4.02
CA ALA A 13 2.42 -2.38 3.65
C ALA A 13 3.12 -1.01 3.61
N VAL A 14 2.51 -0.03 2.95
CA VAL A 14 3.02 1.34 2.87
C VAL A 14 3.12 1.99 4.26
N LYS A 15 2.05 1.90 5.07
CA LYS A 15 2.01 2.46 6.43
C LYS A 15 3.07 1.82 7.34
N ALA A 16 3.37 0.52 7.15
CA ALA A 16 4.46 -0.14 7.85
C ALA A 16 5.83 0.44 7.45
N VAL A 17 6.07 0.68 6.16
CA VAL A 17 7.32 1.33 5.71
C VAL A 17 7.44 2.74 6.29
N LYS A 18 6.35 3.52 6.30
CA LYS A 18 6.31 4.89 6.85
C LYS A 18 6.50 4.94 8.37
N ARG A 19 6.08 3.89 9.09
CA ARG A 19 6.38 3.70 10.53
C ARG A 19 7.84 3.39 10.82
N GLY A 20 8.69 3.20 9.80
CA GLY A 20 10.11 2.88 9.95
C GLY A 20 10.44 1.39 9.80
N HIS A 21 9.48 0.54 9.42
CA HIS A 21 9.80 -0.85 9.11
C HIS A 21 10.59 -0.94 7.79
N LYS A 22 11.64 -1.76 7.80
CA LYS A 22 12.44 -2.02 6.59
C LYS A 22 11.56 -2.62 5.48
N LYS A 23 11.70 -2.10 4.27
CA LYS A 23 11.01 -2.59 3.05
C LYS A 23 11.07 -4.11 2.89
N VAL A 24 12.22 -4.70 3.24
CA VAL A 24 12.45 -6.16 3.20
C VAL A 24 11.56 -6.92 4.17
N ASN A 25 11.34 -6.38 5.38
CA ASN A 25 10.53 -7.02 6.40
C ASN A 25 9.05 -6.95 6.03
N VAL A 26 8.60 -5.83 5.47
CA VAL A 26 7.25 -5.65 4.94
C VAL A 26 7.00 -6.61 3.76
N CYS A 27 7.94 -6.70 2.82
CA CYS A 27 7.92 -7.65 1.71
C CYS A 27 7.75 -9.10 2.19
N ARG A 28 8.49 -9.51 3.22
CA ARG A 28 8.40 -10.85 3.83
C ARG A 28 7.09 -11.06 4.59
N LEU A 29 6.62 -10.06 5.33
CA LEU A 29 5.39 -10.13 6.13
C LEU A 29 4.14 -10.28 5.25
N PHE A 30 4.06 -9.50 4.15
CA PHE A 30 2.93 -9.51 3.24
C PHE A 30 3.09 -10.48 2.06
N LYS A 31 4.20 -11.22 1.98
CA LYS A 31 4.56 -12.12 0.87
C LYS A 31 4.44 -11.44 -0.51
N ILE A 32 4.78 -10.16 -0.60
CA ILE A 32 4.76 -9.39 -1.84
C ILE A 32 6.17 -9.21 -2.38
N SER A 33 6.33 -9.08 -3.69
CA SER A 33 7.64 -8.79 -4.28
C SER A 33 8.10 -7.36 -3.97
N ARG A 34 9.42 -7.18 -3.84
CA ARG A 34 10.05 -5.85 -3.68
C ARG A 34 9.62 -4.87 -4.79
N ASN A 35 9.51 -5.37 -6.02
CA ASN A 35 9.05 -4.59 -7.17
C ASN A 35 7.63 -4.04 -6.97
N THR A 36 6.75 -4.84 -6.37
CA THR A 36 5.36 -4.45 -6.08
C THR A 36 5.29 -3.35 -5.04
N LEU A 37 6.11 -3.45 -3.98
CA LEU A 37 6.21 -2.42 -2.95
C LEU A 37 6.79 -1.11 -3.50
N ASP A 38 7.78 -1.21 -4.38
CA ASP A 38 8.39 -0.04 -5.05
C ASP A 38 7.39 0.69 -5.94
N LEU A 39 6.59 -0.07 -6.72
CA LEU A 39 5.47 0.45 -7.49
C LEU A 39 4.45 1.21 -6.63
N TRP A 40 4.18 0.77 -5.40
CA TRP A 40 3.25 1.46 -4.49
C TRP A 40 3.85 2.74 -3.93
N LEU A 41 5.13 2.73 -3.54
CA LEU A 41 5.83 3.94 -3.11
C LEU A 41 5.95 4.97 -4.24
N LYS A 42 6.17 4.51 -5.48
CA LYS A 42 6.22 5.40 -6.65
C LYS A 42 4.85 6.04 -6.89
N ARG A 43 3.76 5.26 -6.88
CA ARG A 43 2.40 5.78 -7.01
C ARG A 43 2.02 6.75 -5.88
N GLU A 44 2.40 6.45 -4.64
CA GLU A 44 2.21 7.37 -3.52
C GLU A 44 2.94 8.70 -3.74
N LYS A 45 4.17 8.68 -4.23
CA LYS A 45 4.96 9.90 -4.47
C LYS A 45 4.41 10.72 -5.64
N GLU A 46 3.88 10.04 -6.66
CA GLU A 46 3.41 10.65 -7.91
C GLU A 46 1.98 11.19 -7.79
N THR A 47 1.11 10.49 -7.06
CA THR A 47 -0.32 10.83 -6.91
C THR A 47 -0.64 11.44 -5.55
N GLY A 48 0.23 11.33 -4.55
CA GLY A 48 -0.06 11.73 -3.17
C GLY A 48 -1.10 10.84 -2.47
N GLU A 49 -1.74 9.95 -3.21
CA GLU A 49 -2.73 9.01 -2.75
C GLU A 49 -2.24 7.57 -2.91
N TYR A 50 -2.37 6.83 -1.82
CA TYR A 50 -2.26 5.37 -1.79
C TYR A 50 -3.52 4.72 -2.39
N ALA A 51 -4.60 5.50 -2.48
CA ALA A 51 -5.94 5.17 -2.97
C ALA A 51 -6.01 5.19 -4.49
N ALA A 52 -6.55 4.11 -5.06
CA ALA A 52 -7.34 4.31 -6.26
C ALA A 52 -8.58 5.08 -5.78
N ILE A 53 -8.59 6.41 -5.95
CA ILE A 53 -9.68 7.36 -5.67
C ILE A 53 -10.77 6.69 -4.83
N ALA A 54 -10.47 6.47 -3.55
CA ALA A 54 -11.50 6.06 -2.63
C ALA A 54 -12.17 7.37 -2.26
N ILE A 55 -13.24 7.69 -2.98
CA ILE A 55 -14.35 8.42 -2.38
C ILE A 55 -14.78 7.54 -1.19
N CYS A 56 -14.14 7.74 -0.03
CA CYS A 56 -14.62 7.23 1.23
C CYS A 56 -15.17 8.47 1.93
N ASP A 57 -16.46 8.72 1.72
CA ASP A 57 -17.48 8.07 2.53
C ASP A 57 -17.29 8.51 3.98
N ASN A 58 -18.04 9.55 4.26
CA ASN A 58 -18.43 9.99 5.57
C ASN A 58 -19.15 8.83 6.27
N LEU A 59 -18.45 8.07 7.11
CA LEU A 59 -19.08 7.48 8.28
C LEU A 59 -18.06 7.22 9.39
N ARG A 60 -17.87 8.28 10.17
CA ARG A 60 -17.59 8.14 11.60
C ARG A 60 -18.96 8.20 12.29
N GLU A 61 -19.14 7.26 13.23
CA GLU A 61 -20.31 7.04 14.11
C GLU A 61 -21.36 6.04 13.61
#